data_AF-A0A0B1TQL1-F1
#
_entry.id   AF-A0A0B1TQL1-F1
#
_cell.length_a   1.000
_cell.length_b   1.000
_cell.length_c   1.000
_cell.angle_alpha   90.00
_cell.angle_beta   90.00
_cell.angle_gamma   90.00
#
_symmetry.space_group_name_H-M   'P 1'
#
loop_
_entity.id
_entity.type
_entity.pdbx_description
1 polymer ?
#
loop_
_entity_poly.entity_id
_entity_poly.type
_entity_poly.pdbx_seq_one_letter_code
_entity_poly.pdbx_strand_id
1 'polypeptide(L)'
;MGPLPRERVTQAPPFGYTGVDYVGPILIRSLTGEDEKRYVALFTCLVTRLVHLEITTDLSAKSFLMAFKRFIARRGVPQKIISDNGTSFRLSE
;
A
#
# COMPACT_ATOMS: atom_id res chain seq x y z
N MET A 1 -17.50 19.78 -12.16
CA MET A 1 -16.25 19.12 -11.69
C MET A 1 -16.13 19.44 -10.20
N GLY A 2 -16.15 18.43 -9.33
CA GLY A 2 -16.12 18.64 -7.87
C GLY A 2 -14.73 19.05 -7.37
N PRO A 3 -14.64 19.67 -6.18
CA PRO A 3 -13.35 20.06 -5.60
C PRO A 3 -12.49 18.82 -5.31
N LEU A 4 -11.18 18.93 -5.57
CA LEU A 4 -10.23 17.88 -5.20
C LEU A 4 -10.03 17.87 -3.67
N PRO A 5 -9.82 16.69 -3.05
CA PRO A 5 -9.36 16.55 -1.68
C PRO A 5 -8.13 17.41 -1.41
N ARG A 6 -8.07 18.02 -0.22
CA ARG A 6 -6.96 18.90 0.20
C ARG A 6 -5.62 18.18 0.12
N GLU A 7 -5.60 16.89 0.44
CA GLU A 7 -4.42 16.02 0.39
C GLU A 7 -3.77 15.92 -1.00
N ARG A 8 -4.50 16.27 -2.07
CA ARG A 8 -3.98 16.31 -3.46
C ARG A 8 -3.53 17.68 -3.93
N VAL A 9 -3.92 18.74 -3.24
CA VAL A 9 -3.69 20.14 -3.69
C VAL A 9 -2.86 20.96 -2.72
N THR A 10 -2.71 20.51 -1.48
CA THR A 10 -1.83 21.12 -0.49
C THR A 10 -0.41 20.59 -0.64
N GLN A 11 0.56 21.51 -0.72
CA GLN A 11 1.98 21.16 -0.77
C GLN A 11 2.39 20.41 0.51
N ALA A 12 3.04 19.26 0.33
CA ALA A 12 3.59 18.44 1.40
C ALA A 12 4.79 17.61 0.88
N PRO A 13 5.63 17.04 1.75
CA PRO A 13 6.69 16.14 1.33
C PRO A 13 6.15 14.92 0.56
N PRO A 14 6.94 14.30 -0.34
CA PRO A 14 6.57 13.05 -0.99
C PRO A 14 6.13 12.00 0.05
N PHE A 15 5.05 11.28 -0.26
CA PHE A 15 4.41 10.29 0.63
C PHE A 15 3.82 10.83 1.94
N GLY A 16 3.79 12.15 2.16
CA GLY A 16 3.11 12.75 3.32
C GLY A 16 1.63 12.39 3.40
N TYR A 17 0.93 12.42 2.26
CA TYR A 17 -0.41 11.87 2.10
C TYR A 17 -0.35 10.67 1.16
N THR A 18 -0.68 9.49 1.68
CA THR A 18 -0.52 8.22 0.95
C THR A 18 -1.84 7.48 0.86
N GLY A 19 -2.25 7.12 -0.35
CA GLY A 19 -3.28 6.11 -0.58
C GLY A 19 -2.67 4.71 -0.50
N VAL A 20 -3.41 3.74 0.03
CA VAL A 20 -3.00 2.33 0.06
C VAL A 20 -4.06 1.45 -0.59
N ASP A 21 -3.60 0.49 -1.39
CA ASP A 21 -4.44 -0.48 -2.08
C ASP A 21 -3.68 -1.80 -2.27
N TYR A 22 -4.36 -2.86 -2.68
CA TYR A 22 -3.78 -4.14 -3.06
C TYR A 22 -4.07 -4.49 -4.52
N VAL A 23 -3.07 -5.04 -5.20
CA VAL A 23 -3.23 -5.73 -6.48
C VAL A 23 -2.94 -7.21 -6.28
N GLY A 24 -3.82 -8.07 -6.80
CA GLY A 24 -3.56 -9.50 -6.86
C GLY A 24 -4.79 -10.37 -7.13
N PRO A 25 -4.63 -11.70 -7.10
CA PRO A 25 -3.35 -12.40 -6.91
C PRO A 25 -2.51 -12.44 -8.20
N ILE A 26 -1.21 -12.20 -8.07
CA ILE A 26 -0.22 -12.56 -9.10
C ILE A 26 0.32 -13.96 -8.81
N LEU A 27 0.48 -14.77 -9.85
CA LEU A 27 1.07 -16.10 -9.75
C LEU A 27 2.59 -15.99 -9.90
N ILE A 28 3.34 -16.50 -8.93
CA ILE A 28 4.79 -16.60 -8.99
C ILE A 28 5.19 -18.08 -8.94
N ARG A 29 6.23 -18.45 -9.66
CA ARG A 29 6.83 -19.78 -9.55
C ARG A 29 7.69 -19.80 -8.29
N SER A 30 7.36 -20.67 -7.35
CA SER A 30 8.16 -20.92 -6.15
C SER A 30 9.46 -21.65 -6.48
N LEU A 31 10.37 -21.69 -5.50
CA LEU A 31 11.62 -22.44 -5.62
C LEU A 31 11.40 -23.96 -5.70
N THR A 32 10.25 -24.46 -5.22
CA THR A 32 9.87 -25.88 -5.29
C THR A 32 9.23 -26.25 -6.63
N GLY A 33 8.99 -25.27 -7.51
CA GLY A 33 8.36 -25.50 -8.81
C GLY A 33 6.83 -25.34 -8.82
N GLU A 34 6.21 -25.10 -7.66
CA GLU A 34 4.77 -24.89 -7.54
C GLU A 34 4.40 -23.41 -7.77
N ASP A 35 3.22 -23.15 -8.32
CA ASP A 35 2.71 -21.79 -8.49
C ASP A 35 2.09 -21.29 -7.19
N GLU A 36 2.58 -20.15 -6.71
CA GLU A 36 2.10 -19.53 -5.49
C GLU A 36 1.44 -18.18 -5.78
N LYS A 37 0.32 -17.91 -5.10
CA LYS A 37 -0.32 -16.60 -5.13
C LYS A 37 0.48 -15.62 -4.26
N ARG A 38 0.66 -14.41 -4.78
CA ARG A 38 1.18 -13.25 -4.06
C ARG A 38 0.31 -12.04 -4.34
N TYR A 39 0.40 -11.06 -3.45
CA TYR A 39 -0.29 -9.79 -3.57
C TYR A 39 0.73 -8.65 -3.49
N VAL A 40 0.41 -7.52 -4.08
CA VAL A 40 1.25 -6.32 -4.05
C VAL A 40 0.50 -5.23 -3.31
N ALA A 41 1.06 -4.74 -2.22
CA ALA A 41 0.59 -3.53 -1.57
C ALA A 41 1.11 -2.31 -2.36
N LEU A 42 0.19 -1.44 -2.76
CA LEU A 42 0.46 -0.21 -3.49
C LEU A 42 0.37 0.96 -2.53
N PHE A 43 1.46 1.69 -2.37
CA PHE A 43 1.48 2.95 -1.65
C PHE A 43 1.58 4.10 -2.66
N THR A 44 0.49 4.83 -2.83
CA THR A 44 0.38 5.92 -3.82
C THR A 44 0.48 7.26 -3.13
N CYS A 45 1.47 8.07 -3.48
CA CYS A 45 1.59 9.44 -3.00
C CYS A 45 0.52 10.34 -3.64
N LEU A 46 -0.33 10.95 -2.82
CA LEU A 46 -1.39 11.85 -3.29
C LEU A 46 -0.86 13.22 -3.74
N VAL A 47 0.34 13.59 -3.29
CA VAL A 47 1.01 14.87 -3.63
C VAL A 47 1.69 14.78 -5.00
N THR A 48 2.50 13.74 -5.22
CA THR A 48 3.38 13.63 -6.40
C THR A 48 2.97 12.55 -7.39
N ARG A 49 1.95 11.74 -7.06
CA ARG A 49 1.50 10.57 -7.85
C ARG A 49 2.54 9.45 -8.01
N LEU A 50 3.60 9.46 -7.20
CA LEU A 50 4.55 8.35 -7.12
C LEU A 50 3.89 7.12 -6.52
N VAL A 51 4.27 5.94 -7.02
CA VAL A 51 3.81 4.64 -6.51
C VAL A 51 5.01 3.87 -5.95
N HIS A 52 4.86 3.33 -4.75
CA HIS A 52 5.80 2.40 -4.12
C HIS A 52 5.12 1.04 -3.95
N LEU A 53 5.76 -0.02 -4.43
CA LEU A 53 5.20 -1.37 -4.46
C LEU A 53 5.91 -2.28 -3.45
N GLU A 54 5.13 -3.04 -2.69
CA GLU A 54 5.64 -4.02 -1.73
C GLU A 54 4.96 -5.37 -1.94
N ILE A 55 5.74 -6.42 -2.15
CA ILE A 55 5.20 -7.78 -2.27
C ILE A 55 4.79 -8.30 -0.89
N THR A 56 3.66 -8.99 -0.85
CA THR A 56 3.09 -9.63 0.33
C THR A 56 2.71 -11.07 0.01
N THR A 57 2.82 -11.95 1.00
CA THR A 57 2.50 -13.37 0.86
C THR A 57 1.00 -13.61 0.74
N ASP A 58 0.22 -12.79 1.43
CA ASP A 58 -1.23 -12.89 1.57
C ASP A 58 -1.82 -11.51 1.92
N LEU A 59 -3.15 -11.47 2.04
CA LEU A 59 -3.92 -10.29 2.40
C LEU A 59 -4.12 -10.13 3.93
N SER A 60 -3.34 -10.83 4.77
CA SER A 60 -3.47 -10.69 6.22
C SER A 60 -2.92 -9.35 6.72
N ALA A 61 -3.43 -8.89 7.87
CA ALA A 61 -2.93 -7.70 8.54
C ALA A 61 -1.43 -7.81 8.91
N LYS A 62 -0.95 -9.02 9.22
CA LYS A 62 0.47 -9.27 9.52
C LYS A 62 1.34 -9.02 8.29
N SER A 63 0.94 -9.55 7.14
CA SER A 63 1.63 -9.33 5.86
C SER A 63 1.60 -7.86 5.45
N PHE A 64 0.47 -7.19 5.64
CA PHE A 64 0.35 -5.74 5.45
C PHE A 64 1.32 -4.97 6.34
N LEU A 65 1.37 -5.25 7.63
CA LEU A 65 2.25 -4.54 8.56
C LEU A 65 3.73 -4.70 8.19
N MET A 66 4.13 -5.87 7.69
CA MET A 66 5.51 -6.07 7.20
C MET A 66 5.79 -5.25 5.94
N ALA A 67 4.86 -5.19 4.98
CA ALA A 67 4.98 -4.31 3.82
C ALA A 67 5.02 -2.83 4.22
N PHE A 68 4.16 -2.41 5.13
CA PHE A 68 4.10 -1.04 5.62
C PHE A 68 5.40 -0.63 6.33
N LYS A 69 5.99 -1.50 7.15
CA LYS A 69 7.31 -1.27 7.77
C LYS A 69 8.41 -1.03 6.73
N ARG A 70 8.44 -1.82 5.65
CA ARG A 70 9.43 -1.63 4.57
C ARG A 70 9.20 -0.33 3.81
N PHE A 71 7.94 0.01 3.54
CA PHE A 71 7.56 1.29 2.94
C PHE A 71 8.04 2.48 3.78
N ILE A 72 7.71 2.55 5.08
CA ILE A 72 8.09 3.68 5.93
C ILE A 72 9.61 3.75 6.15
N ALA A 73 10.30 2.61 6.20
CA ALA A 73 11.75 2.59 6.31
C ALA A 73 12.45 3.22 5.08
N ARG A 74 11.84 3.12 3.89
CA ARG A 74 12.38 3.74 2.66
C ARG A 74 11.85 5.14 2.36
N ARG A 75 10.58 5.41 2.68
CA ARG A 75 9.87 6.63 2.24
C ARG A 75 9.57 7.61 3.36
N GLY A 76 9.84 7.23 4.61
CA GLY A 76 9.45 7.99 5.79
C GLY A 76 8.02 7.67 6.24
N VAL A 77 7.66 8.14 7.43
CA VAL A 77 6.33 7.93 8.01
C VAL A 77 5.34 8.90 7.38
N PRO A 78 4.25 8.43 6.74
CA PRO A 78 3.23 9.31 6.18
C PRO A 78 2.47 10.04 7.30
N GLN A 79 2.01 11.26 7.02
CA GLN A 79 1.13 12.01 7.93
C GLN A 79 -0.27 11.41 7.96
N LYS A 80 -0.75 10.91 6.82
CA LYS A 80 -2.06 10.28 6.68
C LYS A 80 -2.02 9.19 5.64
N ILE A 81 -2.65 8.07 5.97
CA ILE A 81 -2.91 6.95 5.06
C ILE A 81 -4.41 6.90 4.78
N ILE A 82 -4.76 6.71 3.51
CA ILE A 82 -6.14 6.55 3.05
C ILE A 82 -6.26 5.18 2.40
N SER A 83 -7.16 4.33 2.88
CA SER A 83 -7.49 3.04 2.27
C SER A 83 -8.95 3.03 1.82
N ASP A 84 -9.30 2.04 0.99
CA ASP A 84 -10.68 1.73 0.61
C ASP A 84 -11.46 0.95 1.69
N ASN A 85 -10.88 0.79 2.89
CA ASN A 85 -11.43 0.01 3.98
C ASN A 85 -11.54 -1.51 3.72
N GLY A 86 -10.75 -2.06 2.78
CA GLY A 86 -10.61 -3.50 2.60
C GLY A 86 -10.32 -4.24 3.90
N THR A 87 -10.81 -5.48 4.02
CA THR A 87 -10.71 -6.29 5.25
C THR A 87 -9.27 -6.49 5.73
N SER A 88 -8.32 -6.52 4.80
CA SER A 88 -6.88 -6.58 5.07
C SER A 88 -6.35 -5.42 5.92
N PHE A 89 -7.06 -4.29 5.91
CA PHE A 89 -6.71 -3.05 6.62
C PHE A 89 -7.52 -2.82 7.90
N ARG A 90 -8.48 -3.70 8.20
CA ARG A 90 -9.26 -3.65 9.43
C ARG A 90 -8.72 -4.69 10.40
N LEU A 91 -8.37 -4.24 11.61
CA LEU A 91 -8.15 -5.18 12.70
C LEU A 91 -9.53 -5.73 13.08
N SER A 92 -9.87 -6.93 12.63
CA SER A 92 -11.02 -7.65 13.16
C SER A 92 -10.61 -8.24 14.51
N GLU A 93 -11.29 -7.83 15.58
CA GLU A 93 -11.43 -8.67 16.76
C GLU A 93 -12.22 -9.94 16.39
#